data_AF-A0A3P7NW66-F1
#
_entry.id   AF-A0A3P7NW66-F1
#
_cell.length_a   1.000
_cell.length_b   1.000
_cell.length_c   1.000
_cell.angle_alpha   90.00
_cell.angle_beta   90.00
_cell.angle_gamma   90.00
#
_symmetry.space_group_name_H-M   'P 1'
#
loop_
_entity.id
_entity.type
_entity.pdbx_description
1 polymer ?
#
loop_
_entity_poly.entity_id
_entity_poly.type
_entity_poly.pdbx_seq_one_letter_code
_entity_poly.pdbx_strand_id
1 'polypeptide(L)'
;MLTILLIRVALLPGALEGVKYYLTPNFSKLRDATAWTDAATQLFFSLGCCNGALLTLSSYNKFNNNCCRDAILVSCINCATSIYAGFVVFATLGFMAQSRGVEIKDVATSGPGLVFVVYPEAINQMPLPVLWSVFFFLMLVTLGLGSQFPLVETLLSTVQEEGRHYGYLQTRTSQILFR
;
A
#
# COMPACT_ATOMS: atom_id res chain seq x y z
N MET A 1 -12.97 -1.88 -0.02
CA MET A 1 -12.50 -3.21 -0.46
C MET A 1 -11.75 -3.92 0.66
N LEU A 2 -10.70 -3.32 1.25
CA LEU A 2 -9.99 -3.89 2.40
C LEU A 2 -10.92 -4.34 3.54
N THR A 3 -11.90 -3.52 3.93
CA THR A 3 -12.85 -3.87 4.99
C THR A 3 -13.74 -5.08 4.64
N ILE A 4 -14.15 -5.21 3.38
CA ILE A 4 -14.95 -6.36 2.92
C ILE A 4 -14.11 -7.63 3.01
N LEU A 5 -12.85 -7.57 2.57
CA LEU A 5 -11.90 -8.68 2.69
C LEU A 5 -11.61 -9.01 4.16
N LEU A 6 -11.43 -7.99 5.01
CA LEU A 6 -11.20 -8.20 6.44
C LEU A 6 -12.36 -8.96 7.09
N ILE A 7 -13.60 -8.50 6.89
CA ILE A 7 -14.78 -9.18 7.44
C ILE A 7 -14.84 -10.62 6.93
N ARG A 8 -14.60 -10.83 5.63
CA ARG A 8 -14.66 -12.17 5.07
C ARG A 8 -13.62 -13.11 5.68
N VAL A 9 -12.39 -12.65 5.77
CA VAL A 9 -11.25 -13.45 6.25
C VAL A 9 -11.32 -13.65 7.76
N ALA A 10 -11.80 -12.66 8.53
CA ALA A 10 -11.99 -12.80 9.98
C ALA A 10 -12.98 -13.92 10.35
N LEU A 11 -13.90 -14.27 9.45
CA LEU A 11 -14.85 -15.39 9.61
C LEU A 11 -14.27 -16.74 9.19
N LEU A 12 -13.03 -16.80 8.69
CA LEU A 12 -12.38 -18.05 8.30
C LEU A 12 -11.69 -18.71 9.51
N PRO A 13 -11.61 -20.05 9.52
CA PRO A 13 -10.86 -20.75 10.56
C PRO A 13 -9.38 -20.33 10.49
N GLY A 14 -8.73 -20.17 11.64
CA GLY A 14 -7.28 -19.89 11.70
C GLY A 14 -6.92 -18.42 11.53
N ALA A 15 -7.87 -17.57 11.17
CA ALA A 15 -7.67 -16.12 11.06
C ALA A 15 -7.14 -15.49 12.35
N LEU A 16 -7.66 -15.93 13.51
CA LEU A 16 -7.21 -15.46 14.82
C LEU A 16 -5.74 -15.80 15.10
N GLU A 17 -5.27 -16.98 14.71
CA GLU A 17 -3.86 -17.37 14.88
C GLU A 17 -2.94 -16.51 14.00
N GLY A 18 -3.41 -16.18 12.80
CA GLY A 18 -2.78 -15.17 11.95
C GLY A 18 -2.63 -13.81 12.63
N VAL A 19 -3.72 -13.28 13.18
CA VAL A 19 -3.70 -11.99 13.89
C VAL A 19 -2.82 -12.02 15.15
N LYS A 20 -2.84 -13.14 15.89
CA LYS A 20 -1.92 -13.34 17.02
C LYS A 20 -0.47 -13.29 16.56
N TYR A 21 -0.13 -13.97 15.48
CA TYR A 21 1.22 -13.94 14.91
C TYR A 21 1.63 -12.50 14.52
N TYR A 22 0.71 -11.72 13.93
CA TYR A 22 0.97 -10.32 13.58
C TYR A 22 1.26 -9.43 14.79
N LEU A 23 0.49 -9.58 15.87
CA LEU A 23 0.53 -8.67 17.02
C LEU A 23 1.49 -9.10 18.12
N THR A 24 1.95 -10.35 18.14
CA THR A 24 2.82 -10.86 19.20
C THR A 24 4.19 -10.17 19.12
N PRO A 25 4.53 -9.30 20.10
CA PRO A 25 5.75 -8.52 20.01
C PRO A 25 6.96 -9.36 20.41
N ASN A 26 8.06 -9.20 19.66
CA ASN A 26 9.35 -9.73 20.05
C ASN A 26 10.33 -8.60 20.34
N PHE A 27 10.42 -8.18 21.61
CA PHE A 27 11.26 -7.07 22.04
C PHE A 27 12.76 -7.29 21.83
N SER A 28 13.21 -8.54 21.68
CA SER A 28 14.62 -8.82 21.37
C SER A 28 15.05 -8.23 20.01
N LYS A 29 14.11 -8.10 19.06
CA LYS A 29 14.35 -7.50 17.74
C LYS A 29 14.62 -6.00 17.79
N LEU A 30 14.26 -5.30 18.86
CA LEU A 30 14.58 -3.88 19.00
C LEU A 30 16.08 -3.61 19.18
N ARG A 31 16.85 -4.62 19.59
CA ARG A 31 18.32 -4.53 19.70
C ARG A 31 19.02 -4.75 18.36
N ASP A 32 18.30 -5.23 17.37
CA ASP A 32 18.82 -5.51 16.04
C ASP A 32 18.79 -4.23 15.20
N ALA A 33 19.95 -3.74 14.78
CA ALA A 33 20.05 -2.54 13.96
C ALA A 33 19.33 -2.70 12.61
N THR A 34 19.26 -3.92 12.08
CA THR A 34 18.58 -4.19 10.81
C THR A 34 17.08 -3.91 10.89
N ALA A 35 16.44 -4.20 12.04
CA ALA A 35 15.02 -3.90 12.26
C ALA A 35 14.72 -2.40 12.15
N TRP A 36 15.65 -1.54 12.56
CA TRP A 36 15.51 -0.08 12.43
C TRP A 36 15.77 0.40 11.00
N THR A 37 16.77 -0.17 10.32
CA THR A 37 17.03 0.12 8.91
C THR A 37 15.84 -0.28 8.03
N ASP A 38 15.24 -1.45 8.28
CA ASP A 38 14.06 -1.93 7.58
C ASP A 38 12.86 -1.01 7.83
N ALA A 39 12.62 -0.62 9.10
CA ALA A 39 11.54 0.29 9.44
C ALA A 39 11.69 1.67 8.77
N ALA A 40 12.90 2.24 8.77
CA ALA A 40 13.18 3.52 8.12
C ALA A 40 12.99 3.43 6.60
N THR A 41 13.49 2.35 5.98
CA THR A 41 13.37 2.09 4.54
C THR A 41 11.90 1.92 4.13
N GLN A 42 11.15 1.13 4.91
CA GLN A 42 9.72 0.92 4.69
C GLN A 42 8.95 2.24 4.75
N LEU A 43 9.23 3.10 5.74
CA LEU A 43 8.55 4.39 5.87
C LEU A 43 8.92 5.35 4.72
N PHE A 44 10.20 5.41 4.35
CA PHE A 44 10.69 6.25 3.26
C PHE A 44 10.03 5.91 1.93
N PHE A 45 9.99 4.62 1.57
CA PHE A 45 9.32 4.17 0.35
C PHE A 45 7.80 4.22 0.44
N SER A 46 7.21 3.95 1.61
CA SER A 46 5.75 3.97 1.81
C SER A 46 5.16 5.37 1.63
N LEU A 47 5.85 6.41 2.10
CA LEU A 47 5.40 7.80 1.89
C LEU A 47 5.80 8.36 0.52
N GLY A 48 6.63 7.64 -0.24
CA GLY A 48 7.16 8.13 -1.51
C GLY A 48 8.02 9.37 -1.34
N CYS A 49 8.80 9.45 -0.26
CA CYS A 49 9.67 10.61 -0.03
C CYS A 49 10.64 10.77 -1.22
N CYS A 50 10.84 12.02 -1.66
CA CYS A 50 11.81 12.40 -2.69
C CYS A 50 11.52 11.93 -4.14
N ASN A 51 10.35 11.35 -4.44
CA ASN A 51 9.98 10.98 -5.82
C ASN A 51 9.37 12.14 -6.64
N GLY A 52 9.19 13.32 -6.05
CA GLY A 52 8.58 14.50 -6.68
C GLY A 52 7.05 14.51 -6.72
N ALA A 53 6.37 13.36 -6.51
CA ALA A 53 4.91 13.24 -6.53
C ALA A 53 4.22 14.21 -5.56
N LEU A 54 4.67 14.22 -4.29
CA LEU A 54 4.10 15.12 -3.28
C LEU A 54 4.39 16.60 -3.60
N LEU A 55 5.54 16.90 -4.21
CA LEU A 55 5.88 18.27 -4.61
C LEU A 55 4.96 18.76 -5.73
N THR A 56 4.77 17.93 -6.78
CA THR A 56 3.88 18.24 -7.90
C THR A 56 2.43 18.38 -7.43
N LEU A 57 1.93 17.45 -6.60
CA LEU A 57 0.57 17.56 -6.07
C LEU A 57 0.40 18.80 -5.18
N SER A 58 1.44 19.16 -4.41
CA SER A 58 1.41 20.35 -3.56
C SER A 58 1.46 21.66 -4.36
N SER A 59 2.05 21.67 -5.57
CA SER A 59 2.10 22.87 -6.42
C SER A 59 0.71 23.27 -6.95
N TYR A 60 -0.25 22.33 -6.93
CA TYR A 60 -1.64 22.56 -7.30
C TYR A 60 -2.51 23.10 -6.15
N ASN A 61 -2.00 23.10 -4.91
CA ASN A 61 -2.73 23.62 -3.77
C ASN A 61 -2.96 25.14 -3.85
N LYS A 62 -3.98 25.62 -3.13
CA LYS A 62 -4.16 27.05 -2.89
C LYS A 62 -2.95 27.60 -2.13
N PHE A 63 -2.55 28.83 -2.41
CA PHE A 63 -1.38 29.48 -1.80
C PHE A 63 -1.44 29.51 -0.26
N ASN A 64 -2.62 29.76 0.31
CA ASN A 64 -2.83 29.79 1.77
C ASN A 64 -3.33 28.45 2.35
N ASN A 65 -3.08 27.33 1.67
CA ASN A 65 -3.45 26.00 2.18
C ASN A 65 -2.60 25.60 3.39
N ASN A 66 -3.19 24.93 4.37
CA ASN A 66 -2.47 24.44 5.53
C ASN A 66 -1.75 23.10 5.22
N CYS A 67 -0.60 23.20 4.56
CA CYS A 67 0.19 22.03 4.14
C CYS A 67 0.69 21.19 5.33
N CYS A 68 0.91 21.79 6.50
CA CYS A 68 1.37 21.08 7.70
C CYS A 68 0.30 20.09 8.20
N ARG A 69 -0.96 20.54 8.25
CA ARG A 69 -2.10 19.66 8.59
C ARG A 69 -2.22 18.51 7.61
N ASP A 70 -2.10 18.79 6.31
CA ASP A 70 -2.22 17.77 5.27
C ASP A 70 -1.08 16.74 5.35
N ALA A 71 0.16 17.19 5.60
CA ALA A 71 1.31 16.31 5.76
C ALA A 71 1.14 15.34 6.95
N ILE A 72 0.67 15.83 8.10
CA ILE A 72 0.37 14.99 9.27
C ILE A 72 -0.75 14.01 8.94
N LEU A 73 -1.84 14.48 8.33
CA LEU A 73 -3.00 13.65 8.02
C LEU A 73 -2.65 12.53 7.04
N VAL A 74 -1.96 12.85 5.93
CA VAL A 74 -1.53 11.87 4.93
C VAL A 74 -0.63 10.82 5.55
N SER A 75 0.35 11.24 6.37
CA SER A 75 1.27 10.32 7.04
C SER A 75 0.54 9.37 8.00
N CYS A 76 -0.37 9.91 8.82
CA CYS A 76 -1.18 9.12 9.74
C CYS A 76 -2.09 8.13 9.01
N ILE A 77 -2.78 8.56 7.94
CA ILE A 77 -3.64 7.69 7.14
C ILE A 77 -2.84 6.58 6.46
N ASN A 78 -1.66 6.89 5.92
CA ASN A 78 -0.76 5.90 5.31
C ASN A 78 -0.36 4.80 6.31
N CYS A 79 0.10 5.20 7.50
CA CYS A 79 0.45 4.26 8.57
C CYS A 79 -0.75 3.45 9.05
N ALA A 80 -1.89 4.10 9.28
CA ALA A 80 -3.11 3.43 9.72
C ALA A 80 -3.61 2.40 8.68
N THR A 81 -3.56 2.75 7.40
CA THR A 81 -3.95 1.87 6.29
C THR A 81 -3.00 0.67 6.19
N SER A 82 -1.69 0.88 6.40
CA SER A 82 -0.70 -0.20 6.41
C SER A 82 -0.93 -1.19 7.56
N ILE A 83 -1.21 -0.68 8.76
CA ILE A 83 -1.57 -1.52 9.92
C ILE A 83 -2.87 -2.29 9.63
N TYR A 84 -3.88 -1.60 9.12
CA TYR A 84 -5.18 -2.20 8.78
C TYR A 84 -5.07 -3.29 7.72
N ALA A 85 -4.27 -3.07 6.68
CA ALA A 85 -3.97 -4.07 5.66
C ALA A 85 -3.20 -5.27 6.25
N GLY A 86 -2.32 -5.04 7.22
CA GLY A 86 -1.64 -6.08 7.99
C GLY A 86 -2.61 -7.09 8.61
N PHE A 87 -3.72 -6.63 9.19
CA PHE A 87 -4.77 -7.53 9.69
C PHE A 87 -5.36 -8.42 8.59
N VAL A 88 -5.64 -7.87 7.40
CA VAL A 88 -6.17 -8.65 6.27
C VAL A 88 -5.15 -9.70 5.81
N VAL A 89 -3.87 -9.32 5.69
CA VAL A 89 -2.78 -10.21 5.30
C VAL A 89 -2.62 -11.35 6.28
N PHE A 90 -2.39 -11.03 7.55
CA PHE A 90 -2.09 -12.05 8.53
C PHE A 90 -3.29 -12.93 8.85
N ALA A 91 -4.51 -12.40 8.85
CA ALA A 91 -5.70 -13.24 8.97
C ALA A 91 -5.83 -14.23 7.79
N THR A 92 -5.47 -13.82 6.57
CA THR A 92 -5.49 -14.71 5.39
C THR A 92 -4.41 -15.78 5.50
N LEU A 93 -3.20 -15.40 5.94
CA LEU A 93 -2.10 -16.32 6.18
C LEU A 93 -2.42 -17.33 7.29
N GLY A 94 -3.11 -16.91 8.36
CA GLY A 94 -3.56 -17.80 9.43
C GLY A 94 -4.53 -18.86 8.91
N PHE A 95 -5.50 -18.48 8.08
CA PHE A 95 -6.37 -19.42 7.39
C PHE A 95 -5.58 -20.38 6.51
N MET A 96 -4.65 -19.87 5.71
CA MET A 96 -3.84 -20.68 4.79
C MET A 96 -2.96 -21.70 5.52
N ALA A 97 -2.32 -21.26 6.61
CA ALA A 97 -1.49 -22.10 7.46
C ALA A 97 -2.30 -23.24 8.06
N GLN A 98 -3.50 -22.94 8.57
CA GLN A 98 -4.39 -23.95 9.12
C GLN A 98 -4.89 -24.94 8.07
N SER A 99 -5.29 -24.47 6.88
CA SER A 99 -5.75 -25.34 5.80
C SER A 99 -4.67 -26.30 5.29
N ARG A 100 -3.39 -25.87 5.31
CA ARG A 100 -2.25 -26.71 4.90
C ARG A 100 -1.63 -27.53 6.03
N GLY A 101 -1.98 -27.26 7.29
CA GLY A 101 -1.36 -27.89 8.45
C GLY A 101 0.13 -27.52 8.60
N VAL A 102 0.52 -26.30 8.20
CA VAL A 102 1.91 -25.78 8.30
C VAL A 102 1.97 -24.57 9.23
N GLU A 103 3.18 -24.14 9.59
CA GLU A 103 3.33 -22.94 10.40
C GLU A 103 3.10 -21.66 9.58
N ILE A 104 2.63 -20.59 10.23
CA ILE A 104 2.36 -19.30 9.57
C ILE A 104 3.63 -18.73 8.92
N LYS A 105 4.82 -18.96 9.51
CA LYS A 105 6.10 -18.50 8.97
C LYS A 105 6.41 -19.11 7.58
N ASP A 106 5.88 -20.29 7.29
CA ASP A 106 6.15 -21.01 6.03
C ASP A 106 5.26 -20.50 4.89
N VAL A 107 4.14 -19.85 5.21
CA VAL A 107 3.24 -19.19 4.24
C VAL A 107 3.43 -17.66 4.20
N ALA A 108 4.05 -17.08 5.22
CA ALA A 108 4.35 -15.66 5.33
C ALA A 108 5.57 -15.26 4.49
N THR A 109 5.43 -15.35 3.16
CA THR A 109 6.42 -14.82 2.22
C THR A 109 6.25 -13.32 2.03
N SER A 110 7.32 -12.61 1.67
CA SER A 110 7.26 -11.20 1.27
C SER A 110 7.29 -11.04 -0.26
N GLY A 111 6.82 -9.90 -0.76
CA GLY A 111 6.90 -9.55 -2.18
C GLY A 111 5.76 -10.11 -3.04
N PRO A 112 5.93 -10.12 -4.38
CA PRO A 112 4.86 -10.46 -5.33
C PRO A 112 4.29 -11.88 -5.14
N GLY A 113 5.11 -12.83 -4.68
CA GLY A 113 4.67 -14.21 -4.44
C GLY A 113 3.54 -14.32 -3.42
N LEU A 114 3.53 -13.48 -2.38
CA LEU A 114 2.44 -13.42 -1.42
C LEU A 114 1.11 -13.11 -2.13
N VAL A 115 1.13 -12.06 -2.95
CA VAL A 115 -0.06 -11.50 -3.60
C VAL A 115 -0.53 -12.35 -4.78
N PHE A 116 0.38 -12.98 -5.53
CA PHE A 116 0.04 -13.69 -6.77
C PHE A 116 0.06 -15.21 -6.66
N VAL A 117 0.48 -15.78 -5.53
CA VAL A 117 0.46 -17.23 -5.28
C VAL A 117 -0.35 -17.55 -4.04
N VAL A 118 0.08 -17.05 -2.87
CA VAL A 118 -0.52 -17.42 -1.58
C VAL A 118 -1.97 -16.93 -1.47
N TYR A 119 -2.23 -15.68 -1.87
CA TYR A 119 -3.57 -15.09 -1.81
C TYR A 119 -4.58 -15.75 -2.76
N PRO A 120 -4.30 -15.94 -4.06
CA PRO A 120 -5.21 -16.64 -4.97
C PRO A 120 -5.51 -18.07 -4.51
N GLU A 121 -4.51 -18.76 -3.95
CA GLU A 121 -4.73 -20.09 -3.40
C GLU A 121 -5.64 -20.09 -2.17
N ALA A 122 -5.44 -19.14 -1.24
CA ALA A 122 -6.34 -18.96 -0.11
C ALA A 122 -7.77 -18.63 -0.57
N ILE A 123 -7.92 -17.74 -1.56
CA ILE A 123 -9.20 -17.36 -2.14
C ILE A 123 -9.90 -18.56 -2.79
N ASN A 124 -9.15 -19.43 -3.47
CA ASN A 124 -9.71 -20.61 -4.13
C ASN A 124 -10.35 -21.61 -3.15
N GLN A 125 -9.94 -21.58 -1.87
CA GLN A 125 -10.51 -22.42 -0.81
C GLN A 125 -11.75 -21.78 -0.15
N MET A 126 -12.07 -20.52 -0.46
CA MET A 126 -13.24 -19.83 0.08
C MET A 126 -14.48 -20.12 -0.77
N PRO A 127 -15.70 -20.14 -0.18
CA PRO A 127 -16.94 -20.15 -0.95
C PRO A 127 -17.04 -18.90 -1.83
N LEU A 128 -17.51 -19.06 -3.08
CA LEU A 128 -17.59 -18.01 -4.10
C LEU A 128 -16.21 -17.40 -4.45
N PRO A 129 -15.20 -18.21 -4.83
CA PRO A 129 -13.82 -17.75 -5.02
C PRO A 129 -13.67 -16.67 -6.09
N VAL A 130 -14.52 -16.70 -7.13
CA VAL A 130 -14.53 -15.70 -8.21
C VAL A 130 -14.84 -14.30 -7.67
N LEU A 131 -15.81 -14.16 -6.75
CA LEU A 131 -16.20 -12.87 -6.17
C LEU A 131 -15.03 -12.24 -5.40
N TRP A 132 -14.37 -13.03 -4.55
CA TRP A 132 -13.24 -12.56 -3.74
C TRP A 132 -12.01 -12.25 -4.60
N SER A 133 -11.80 -13.03 -5.66
CA SER A 133 -10.73 -12.77 -6.64
C SER A 133 -10.93 -11.42 -7.32
N VAL A 134 -12.15 -11.10 -7.76
CA VAL A 134 -12.47 -9.80 -8.35
C VAL A 134 -12.19 -8.67 -7.37
N PHE A 135 -12.66 -8.77 -6.11
CA PHE A 135 -12.35 -7.75 -5.11
C PHE A 135 -10.86 -7.63 -4.81
N PHE A 136 -10.13 -8.74 -4.74
CA PHE A 136 -8.70 -8.71 -4.45
C PHE A 136 -7.90 -8.09 -5.60
N PHE A 137 -8.09 -8.53 -6.83
CA PHE A 137 -7.35 -8.01 -7.97
C PHE A 137 -7.74 -6.57 -8.33
N LEU A 138 -9.02 -6.21 -8.23
CA LEU A 138 -9.44 -4.82 -8.41
C LEU A 138 -8.85 -3.90 -7.33
N MET A 139 -8.68 -4.40 -6.10
CA MET A 139 -7.98 -3.67 -5.04
C MET A 139 -6.50 -3.46 -5.41
N LEU A 140 -5.81 -4.49 -5.92
CA LEU A 140 -4.42 -4.35 -6.37
C LEU A 140 -4.26 -3.35 -7.52
N VAL A 141 -5.18 -3.40 -8.50
CA VAL A 141 -5.19 -2.46 -9.62
C VAL A 141 -5.41 -1.03 -9.12
N THR A 142 -6.36 -0.81 -8.22
CA THR A 142 -6.62 0.54 -7.68
C THR A 142 -5.45 1.06 -6.83
N LEU A 143 -4.81 0.20 -6.02
CA LEU A 143 -3.59 0.56 -5.28
C LEU A 143 -2.42 0.91 -6.20
N GLY A 144 -2.22 0.12 -7.26
CA GLY A 144 -1.21 0.36 -8.27
C GLY A 144 -1.46 1.67 -9.01
N LEU A 145 -2.65 1.86 -9.58
CA LEU A 145 -3.03 3.06 -10.32
C LEU A 145 -2.95 4.32 -9.45
N GLY A 146 -3.42 4.25 -8.20
CA GLY A 146 -3.35 5.38 -7.26
C GLY A 146 -1.92 5.85 -6.99
N SER A 147 -0.94 4.94 -7.08
CA SER A 147 0.48 5.26 -6.91
C SER A 147 1.15 5.71 -8.20
N GLN A 148 0.76 5.15 -9.35
CA GLN A 148 1.36 5.48 -10.65
C GLN A 148 0.90 6.84 -11.18
N PHE A 149 -0.34 7.24 -10.91
CA PHE A 149 -0.85 8.51 -11.45
C PHE A 149 -0.09 9.75 -10.96
N PRO A 150 0.20 9.93 -9.65
CA PRO A 150 1.02 11.05 -9.20
C PRO A 150 2.44 11.05 -9.77
N LEU A 151 3.05 9.87 -9.97
CA LEU A 151 4.38 9.75 -10.55
C LEU A 151 4.41 10.18 -12.03
N VAL A 152 3.44 9.73 -12.82
CA VAL A 152 3.29 10.14 -14.21
C VAL A 152 3.01 11.64 -14.29
N GLU A 153 2.16 12.17 -13.41
CA GLU A 153 1.88 13.60 -13.33
C GLU A 153 3.15 14.40 -13.02
N THR A 154 3.98 13.95 -12.08
CA THR A 154 5.28 14.60 -11.81
C THR A 154 6.15 14.66 -13.05
N LEU A 155 6.32 13.55 -13.77
CA LEU A 155 7.13 13.54 -14.98
C LEU A 155 6.60 14.50 -16.05
N LEU A 156 5.29 14.48 -16.28
CA LEU A 156 4.65 15.34 -17.28
C LEU A 156 4.74 16.82 -16.90
N SER A 157 4.49 17.16 -15.64
CA SER A 157 4.58 18.53 -15.14
C SER A 157 6.00 19.06 -15.16
N THR A 158 7.00 18.27 -14.77
CA THR A 158 8.41 18.66 -14.85
C THR A 158 8.84 18.91 -16.30
N VAL A 159 8.51 18.01 -17.23
CA VAL A 159 8.84 18.21 -18.66
C VAL A 159 8.16 19.45 -19.21
N GLN A 160 6.91 19.72 -18.83
CA GLN A 160 6.20 20.92 -19.26
C GLN A 160 6.82 22.20 -18.69
N GLU A 161 7.18 22.20 -17.41
CA GLU A 161 7.84 23.33 -16.73
C GLU A 161 9.18 23.67 -17.38
N GLU A 162 10.04 22.69 -17.58
CA GLU A 162 11.34 22.85 -18.23
C GLU A 162 11.18 23.25 -19.71
N GLY A 163 10.26 22.62 -20.44
CA GLY A 163 9.98 22.97 -21.84
C GLY A 163 9.52 24.42 -22.02
N ARG A 164 8.81 24.99 -21.03
CA ARG A 164 8.49 26.43 -20.99
C ARG A 164 9.71 27.28 -20.66
N HIS A 165 10.55 26.84 -19.72
CA HIS A 165 11.76 27.56 -19.33
C HIS A 165 12.72 27.80 -20.51
N TYR A 166 12.90 26.78 -21.36
CA TYR A 166 13.74 26.87 -22.56
C TYR A 166 13.01 27.41 -23.81
N GLY A 167 11.75 27.82 -23.69
CA GLY A 167 10.99 28.43 -24.79
C GLY A 167 10.50 27.47 -25.88
N TYR A 168 10.62 26.15 -25.68
CA TYR A 168 10.11 25.13 -26.62
C TYR A 168 8.59 25.00 -26.59
N LEU A 169 7.93 25.37 -25.49
CA LEU A 169 6.48 25.31 -25.31
C LEU A 169 5.91 26.71 -25.04
N GLN A 170 4.98 27.18 -25.88
CA GLN A 170 4.31 28.48 -25.76
C GLN A 170 2.89 28.40 -25.18
N THR A 171 2.36 27.21 -24.93
CA THR A 171 0.99 27.01 -24.46
C THR A 171 0.83 27.38 -22.98
N ARG A 172 -0.12 28.28 -22.71
CA ARG A 172 -0.47 28.79 -21.36
C ARG A 172 -1.30 27.79 -20.54
N THR A 173 -1.89 26.79 -21.18
CA THR A 173 -2.84 25.86 -20.54
C THR A 173 -2.10 24.64 -19.98
N SER A 174 -2.04 24.58 -18.65
CA SER A 174 -1.48 23.50 -17.84
C SER A 174 -2.59 22.53 -17.45
N GLN A 175 -3.04 21.67 -18.35
CA GLN A 175 -4.05 20.65 -18.03
C GLN A 175 -3.59 19.31 -18.56
N ILE A 176 -3.11 18.45 -17.65
CA ILE A 176 -2.60 17.12 -18.02
C ILE A 176 -3.43 16.03 -17.34
N LEU A 177 -3.49 15.94 -15.99
CA LEU A 177 -4.41 15.00 -15.33
C LEU A 177 -5.10 15.50 -14.03
N PHE A 178 -4.43 16.27 -13.16
CA PHE A 178 -4.93 16.52 -11.79
C PHE A 178 -5.32 17.98 -11.45
N ARG A 179 -5.63 18.82 -12.45
CA ARG A 179 -6.02 20.22 -12.22
C ARG A 179 -7.34 20.62 -12.85
#